data_AF-A0A8X7BNY4-F1
#
_entry.id   AF-A0A8X7BNY4-F1
#
_cell.length_a   1.000
_cell.length_b   1.000
_cell.length_c   1.000
_cell.angle_alpha   90.00
_cell.angle_beta   90.00
_cell.angle_gamma   90.00
#
_symmetry.space_group_name_H-M   'P 1'
#
loop_
_entity.id
_entity.type
_entity.pdbx_description
1 polymer ?
#
loop_
_entity_poly.entity_id
_entity_poly.type
_entity_poly.pdbx_seq_one_letter_code
_entity_poly.pdbx_strand_id
1 'polypeptide(L)'
;MLLGRTIDLTTYSIGGDIYDHEDYIEVYREVNPEATLLDHWTTRIERSQTHYVHSIIYGGWSAILYRFRCEIPGDEEVVRQILTSFMGTSGNMDDHTVELLKNAVKKVQESKDLNGKVDIHIQVYSSVPHSEDVTSPESLLKVIEKLPEDVGEVGQPLFVELKPLNKLNSNYPKAKADHESERFMIELDEMFDDLRFAKNGLRKWMMETTAEFTEEEEKKITKILDHVNQCIHLFHKIAGEASIYKPLDQNLFQSAIRKYNRGVEGEADSYSQMYLQLKEDLEPNCVDDFVHKIKGVLEVTHDESVDAGRVKGGLEECKKICFEEPKCRAIGFAENLLVIVGAPTGLQLVNKKNQCKIYTRSSRTAKIISPKGRGSFFIYDRKCN
;
A
#
# COMPACT_ATOMS: atom_id res chain seq x y z
N MET A 1 3.42 -0.27 2.62
CA MET A 1 2.36 0.45 3.34
C MET A 1 2.21 -0.25 4.68
N LEU A 2 2.30 0.52 5.77
CA LEU A 2 2.40 0.02 7.15
C LEU A 2 0.99 -0.22 7.72
N LEU A 3 0.70 -1.46 8.09
CA LEU A 3 -0.27 -1.84 9.11
C LEU A 3 0.45 -2.86 9.99
N GLY A 4 0.73 -2.46 11.23
CA GLY A 4 1.57 -3.24 12.15
C GLY A 4 0.83 -4.39 12.82
N ARG A 5 1.60 -5.41 13.21
CA ARG A 5 1.40 -6.32 14.34
C ARG A 5 2.68 -7.17 14.50
N THR A 6 2.86 -7.67 15.72
CA THR A 6 4.01 -8.26 16.43
C THR A 6 4.94 -9.16 15.60
N ILE A 7 6.25 -9.12 15.89
CA ILE A 7 7.26 -10.01 15.30
C ILE A 7 8.21 -10.49 16.40
N ASP A 8 8.45 -11.80 16.45
CA ASP A 8 9.69 -12.37 16.99
C ASP A 8 10.81 -12.16 15.95
N LEU A 9 11.96 -11.68 16.41
CA LEU A 9 13.08 -11.20 15.59
C LEU A 9 13.77 -12.27 14.73
N THR A 10 13.31 -13.51 14.81
CA THR A 10 13.85 -14.62 14.02
C THR A 10 13.15 -14.78 12.68
N THR A 11 12.13 -13.99 12.29
CA THR A 11 11.43 -14.16 11.00
C THR A 11 11.39 -12.85 10.17
N TYR A 12 11.78 -12.91 8.89
CA TYR A 12 11.54 -11.90 7.86
C TYR A 12 10.26 -12.27 7.08
N SER A 13 9.41 -11.29 6.72
CA SER A 13 8.30 -11.51 5.77
C SER A 13 8.03 -10.33 4.83
N ILE A 14 7.54 -10.67 3.64
CA ILE A 14 7.03 -9.84 2.54
C ILE A 14 5.58 -10.29 2.31
N GLY A 15 4.61 -9.57 2.88
CA GLY A 15 3.18 -9.82 2.68
C GLY A 15 2.53 -10.77 3.70
N GLY A 16 1.22 -10.60 3.89
CA GLY A 16 0.47 -10.99 5.08
C GLY A 16 0.28 -12.49 5.29
N ASP A 17 1.05 -13.03 6.23
CA ASP A 17 0.56 -13.59 7.50
C ASP A 17 1.81 -13.81 8.39
N ILE A 18 1.78 -13.27 9.62
CA ILE A 18 2.99 -12.97 10.42
C ILE A 18 2.77 -13.41 11.89
N TYR A 19 2.26 -14.60 12.14
CA TYR A 19 2.00 -15.04 13.51
C TYR A 19 2.31 -16.52 13.74
N ASP A 20 3.29 -16.78 14.60
CA ASP A 20 3.47 -18.07 15.28
C ASP A 20 3.59 -17.82 16.80
N HIS A 21 2.81 -18.57 17.58
CA HIS A 21 2.79 -18.47 19.06
C HIS A 21 4.01 -19.15 19.68
N GLU A 22 4.75 -19.98 18.93
CA GLU A 22 5.72 -20.93 19.49
C GLU A 22 7.13 -20.35 19.77
N ASP A 23 7.45 -19.13 19.32
CA ASP A 23 8.84 -18.61 19.34
C ASP A 23 9.22 -17.76 20.58
N TYR A 24 8.27 -17.37 21.43
CA TYR A 24 8.51 -16.43 22.52
C TYR A 24 9.06 -17.08 23.81
N ILE A 25 10.12 -16.49 24.40
CA ILE A 25 10.44 -16.71 25.82
C ILE A 25 9.57 -15.79 26.66
N GLU A 26 8.43 -16.31 27.10
CA GLU A 26 7.41 -15.52 27.80
C GLU A 26 7.55 -15.57 29.33
N VAL A 27 7.56 -14.40 29.96
CA VAL A 27 7.35 -14.30 31.41
C VAL A 27 5.86 -14.07 31.64
N TYR A 28 5.13 -15.18 31.84
CA TYR A 28 3.71 -15.15 32.16
C TYR A 28 3.47 -14.68 33.59
N ARG A 29 2.73 -13.58 33.73
CA ARG A 29 2.13 -13.21 35.01
C ARG A 29 0.63 -13.40 34.92
N GLU A 30 0.18 -14.56 35.35
CA GLU A 30 -1.24 -14.87 35.53
C GLU A 30 -1.70 -14.52 36.94
N VAL A 31 -2.97 -14.17 37.07
CA VAL A 31 -3.61 -14.14 38.38
C VAL A 31 -3.56 -15.55 38.97
N ASN A 32 -3.06 -15.67 40.21
CA ASN A 32 -3.00 -16.94 40.94
C ASN A 32 -4.37 -17.66 40.84
N PRO A 33 -4.45 -18.92 40.40
CA PRO A 33 -5.71 -19.66 40.29
C PRO A 33 -6.52 -19.72 41.60
N GLU A 34 -5.83 -19.62 42.74
CA GLU A 34 -6.41 -19.60 44.09
C GLU A 34 -6.75 -18.18 44.57
N ALA A 35 -6.45 -17.15 43.79
CA ALA A 35 -6.80 -15.78 44.13
C ALA A 35 -8.31 -15.64 44.25
N THR A 36 -8.75 -15.22 45.43
CA THR A 36 -10.15 -14.88 45.67
C THR A 36 -10.41 -13.42 45.31
N LEU A 37 -11.63 -13.14 44.85
CA LEU A 37 -12.05 -11.77 44.60
C LEU A 37 -12.01 -11.00 45.93
N LEU A 38 -11.41 -9.80 45.91
CA LEU A 38 -11.39 -8.94 47.08
C LEU A 38 -12.82 -8.62 47.56
N ASP A 39 -13.02 -8.63 48.87
CA ASP A 39 -14.30 -8.20 49.43
C ASP A 39 -14.64 -6.78 48.96
N HIS A 40 -15.90 -6.61 48.53
CA HIS A 40 -16.42 -5.35 47.99
C HIS A 40 -15.66 -4.82 46.76
N TRP A 41 -15.00 -5.67 45.95
CA TRP A 41 -14.36 -5.21 44.71
C TRP A 41 -15.31 -4.44 43.78
N THR A 42 -16.60 -4.77 43.80
CA THR A 42 -17.63 -4.12 42.99
C THR A 42 -17.94 -2.67 43.40
N THR A 43 -17.57 -2.24 44.60
CA THR A 43 -17.69 -0.83 45.02
C THR A 43 -16.42 -0.03 44.71
N ARG A 44 -15.32 -0.70 44.35
CA ARG A 44 -14.02 -0.09 44.06
C ARG A 44 -13.81 0.23 42.58
N ILE A 45 -14.65 -0.32 41.70
CA ILE A 45 -14.57 -0.08 40.27
C ILE A 45 -15.88 0.51 39.75
N GLU A 46 -15.78 1.40 38.77
CA GLU A 46 -16.95 2.00 38.15
C GLU A 46 -17.75 0.96 37.35
N ARG A 47 -19.08 1.10 37.35
CA ARG A 47 -19.97 0.22 36.57
C ARG A 47 -19.81 0.37 35.05
N SER A 48 -19.12 1.43 34.61
CA SER A 48 -18.72 1.66 33.22
C SER A 48 -17.60 0.71 32.77
N GLN A 49 -16.82 0.15 33.70
CA GLN A 49 -15.73 -0.77 33.38
C GLN A 49 -16.25 -2.10 32.86
N THR A 50 -15.52 -2.69 31.93
CA THR A 50 -16.01 -3.85 31.18
C THR A 50 -15.13 -5.09 31.27
N HIS A 51 -13.83 -4.91 31.54
CA HIS A 51 -12.87 -5.98 31.67
C HIS A 51 -11.98 -5.78 32.91
N TYR A 52 -11.43 -6.89 33.38
CA TYR A 52 -10.27 -6.89 34.25
C TYR A 52 -9.09 -7.51 33.50
N VAL A 53 -7.88 -7.11 33.91
CA VAL A 53 -6.65 -7.72 33.41
C VAL A 53 -6.52 -9.11 34.02
N HIS A 54 -6.57 -10.14 33.18
CA HIS A 54 -6.40 -11.52 33.62
C HIS A 54 -4.93 -11.95 33.63
N SER A 55 -4.21 -11.58 32.58
CA SER A 55 -2.78 -11.85 32.45
C SER A 55 -2.12 -10.72 31.67
N ILE A 56 -0.83 -10.52 31.95
CA ILE A 56 0.05 -9.63 31.20
C ILE A 56 1.28 -10.44 30.83
N ILE A 57 1.62 -10.46 29.54
CA ILE A 57 2.86 -11.02 29.02
C ILE A 57 3.83 -9.86 28.86
N TYR A 58 5.01 -9.97 29.49
CA TYR A 58 6.07 -9.00 29.40
C TYR A 58 7.20 -9.50 28.49
N GLY A 59 7.89 -8.56 27.85
CA GLY A 59 9.05 -8.84 27.01
C GLY A 59 9.48 -7.60 26.24
N GLY A 60 10.12 -7.78 25.10
CA GLY A 60 10.34 -6.69 24.17
C GLY A 60 10.29 -7.15 22.73
N TRP A 61 10.05 -6.20 21.84
CA TRP A 61 10.02 -6.42 20.41
C TRP A 61 10.81 -5.33 19.71
N SER A 62 11.38 -5.69 18.56
CA SER A 62 11.90 -4.74 17.60
C SER A 62 11.41 -5.10 16.21
N ALA A 63 11.07 -4.10 15.41
CA ALA A 63 10.69 -4.23 14.02
C ALA A 63 11.63 -3.34 13.20
N ILE A 64 12.38 -3.99 12.31
CA ILE A 64 13.36 -3.32 11.48
C ILE A 64 12.85 -3.31 10.04
N LEU A 65 12.50 -2.11 9.57
CA LEU A 65 11.95 -1.89 8.25
C LEU A 65 13.04 -1.41 7.30
N TYR A 66 13.30 -2.22 6.27
CA TYR A 66 14.07 -1.80 5.11
C TYR A 66 13.15 -1.19 4.06
N ARG A 67 13.29 0.13 3.85
CA ARG A 67 12.56 0.86 2.82
C ARG A 67 13.46 1.15 1.64
N PHE A 68 13.19 0.44 0.54
CA PHE A 68 13.79 0.70 -0.76
C PHE A 68 12.99 1.80 -1.46
N ARG A 69 13.59 2.99 -1.59
CA ARG A 69 13.02 4.13 -2.29
C ARG A 69 13.57 4.15 -3.70
N CYS A 70 12.74 3.81 -4.67
CA CYS A 70 13.09 3.95 -6.08
C CYS A 70 12.89 5.40 -6.52
N GLU A 71 13.86 5.96 -7.22
CA GLU A 71 13.72 7.24 -7.91
C GLU A 71 12.63 7.16 -9.00
N ILE A 72 12.53 6.00 -9.66
CA ILE A 72 11.56 5.72 -10.71
C ILE A 72 10.54 4.69 -10.19
N PRO A 73 9.24 5.03 -10.08
CA PRO A 73 8.22 4.11 -9.55
C PRO A 73 8.05 2.78 -10.31
N GLY A 74 8.45 2.69 -11.58
CA GLY A 74 8.42 1.44 -12.34
C GLY A 74 9.49 0.42 -11.91
N ASP A 75 10.53 0.86 -11.18
CA ASP A 75 11.62 0.00 -10.72
C ASP A 75 11.23 -0.82 -9.47
N GLU A 76 10.14 -0.46 -8.79
CA GLU A 76 9.69 -1.11 -7.55
C GLU A 76 9.45 -2.62 -7.73
N GLU A 77 8.88 -3.02 -8.87
CA GLU A 77 8.60 -4.43 -9.17
C GLU A 77 9.90 -5.21 -9.43
N VAL A 78 10.88 -4.59 -10.11
CA VAL A 78 12.19 -5.18 -10.32
C VAL A 78 12.93 -5.35 -9.00
N VAL A 79 12.93 -4.33 -8.14
CA VAL A 79 13.50 -4.40 -6.79
C VAL A 79 12.83 -5.52 -5.99
N ARG A 80 11.50 -5.60 -6.02
CA ARG A 80 10.74 -6.65 -5.32
C ARG A 80 11.10 -8.05 -5.81
N GLN A 81 11.19 -8.24 -7.13
CA GLN A 81 11.57 -9.52 -7.72
C GLN A 81 12.99 -9.92 -7.34
N ILE A 82 13.93 -8.98 -7.36
CA ILE A 82 15.30 -9.22 -6.88
C ILE A 82 15.26 -9.65 -5.42
N LEU A 83 14.67 -8.85 -4.52
CA LEU A 83 14.61 -9.18 -3.10
C LEU A 83 13.97 -10.55 -2.85
N THR A 84 12.83 -10.83 -3.47
CA THR A 84 12.09 -12.09 -3.30
C THR A 84 12.89 -13.29 -3.84
N SER A 85 13.67 -13.09 -4.91
CA SER A 85 14.50 -14.17 -5.47
C SER A 85 15.66 -14.60 -4.56
N PHE A 86 16.14 -13.69 -3.70
CA PHE A 86 17.20 -13.97 -2.73
C PHE A 86 16.65 -14.39 -1.37
N MET A 87 15.66 -13.66 -0.85
CA MET A 87 15.17 -13.78 0.52
C MET A 87 13.91 -14.63 0.65
N GLY A 88 13.27 -14.97 -0.47
CA GLY A 88 11.89 -15.46 -0.46
C GLY A 88 10.89 -14.39 -0.04
N THR A 89 9.65 -14.79 0.20
CA THR A 89 8.62 -13.94 0.81
C THR A 89 8.60 -14.03 2.31
N SER A 90 9.15 -15.09 2.91
CA SER A 90 9.30 -15.21 4.36
C SER A 90 10.40 -16.21 4.69
N GLY A 91 11.00 -16.08 5.87
CA GLY A 91 12.04 -16.99 6.33
C GLY A 91 12.67 -16.53 7.64
N ASN A 92 13.62 -17.28 8.17
CA ASN A 92 14.25 -16.93 9.44
C ASN A 92 15.45 -15.98 9.28
N MET A 93 15.67 -15.08 10.23
CA MET A 93 16.83 -14.18 10.25
C MET A 93 17.99 -14.85 10.97
N ASP A 94 18.95 -15.34 10.19
CA ASP A 94 20.20 -15.92 10.65
C ASP A 94 21.39 -15.34 9.86
N ASP A 95 22.60 -15.81 10.14
CA ASP A 95 23.83 -15.43 9.41
C ASP A 95 23.69 -15.61 7.90
N HIS A 96 23.02 -16.68 7.46
CA HIS A 96 22.82 -16.97 6.04
C HIS A 96 21.86 -15.96 5.40
N THR A 97 20.74 -15.67 6.06
CA THR A 97 19.74 -14.70 5.62
C THR A 97 20.29 -13.29 5.56
N VAL A 98 21.15 -12.89 6.49
CA VAL A 98 21.85 -11.59 6.39
C VAL A 98 22.79 -11.55 5.20
N GLU A 99 23.49 -12.64 4.90
CA GLU A 99 24.32 -12.72 3.69
C GLU A 99 23.47 -12.68 2.40
N LEU A 100 22.31 -13.34 2.38
CA LEU A 100 21.33 -13.23 1.28
C LEU A 100 20.83 -11.79 1.13
N LEU A 101 20.55 -11.09 2.23
CA LEU A 101 20.10 -9.70 2.22
C LEU A 101 21.18 -8.77 1.67
N LYS A 102 22.44 -8.95 2.07
CA LYS A 102 23.57 -8.20 1.49
C LYS A 102 23.68 -8.42 -0.01
N ASN A 103 23.59 -9.67 -0.44
CA ASN A 103 23.68 -10.02 -1.86
C ASN A 103 22.50 -9.44 -2.65
N ALA A 104 21.30 -9.44 -2.07
CA ALA A 104 20.11 -8.83 -2.66
C ALA A 104 20.26 -7.30 -2.77
N VAL A 105 20.70 -6.63 -1.69
CA VAL A 105 20.97 -5.19 -1.67
C VAL A 105 22.02 -4.81 -2.71
N LYS A 106 23.14 -5.57 -2.77
CA LYS A 106 24.17 -5.38 -3.78
C LYS A 106 23.62 -5.59 -5.19
N LYS A 107 22.81 -6.64 -5.39
CA LYS A 107 22.19 -6.92 -6.69
C LYS A 107 21.23 -5.82 -7.12
N VAL A 108 20.46 -5.25 -6.19
CA VAL A 108 19.63 -4.06 -6.44
C VAL A 108 20.54 -2.90 -6.87
N GLN A 109 21.58 -2.57 -6.10
CA GLN A 109 22.47 -1.45 -6.42
C GLN A 109 23.22 -1.60 -7.75
N GLU A 110 23.54 -2.82 -8.17
CA GLU A 110 24.28 -3.13 -9.40
C GLU A 110 23.37 -3.52 -10.59
N SER A 111 22.06 -3.56 -10.41
CA SER A 111 21.13 -4.05 -11.44
C SER A 111 21.08 -3.12 -12.64
N LYS A 112 21.33 -3.66 -13.83
CA LYS A 112 21.16 -2.95 -15.12
C LYS A 112 19.70 -2.85 -15.54
N ASP A 113 18.81 -3.58 -14.88
CA ASP A 113 17.37 -3.58 -15.16
C ASP A 113 16.64 -2.44 -14.42
N LEU A 114 17.32 -1.80 -13.44
CA LEU A 114 16.83 -0.60 -12.78
C LEU A 114 17.19 0.64 -13.61
N ASN A 115 16.24 1.56 -13.70
CA ASN A 115 16.34 2.76 -14.53
C ASN A 115 16.78 3.99 -13.72
N GLY A 116 16.56 3.98 -12.41
CA GLY A 116 16.95 5.04 -11.49
C GLY A 116 17.75 4.52 -10.30
N LYS A 117 18.18 5.44 -9.42
CA LYS A 117 18.82 5.04 -8.16
C LYS A 117 17.79 4.48 -7.20
N VAL A 118 18.23 3.53 -6.37
CA VAL A 118 17.46 2.99 -5.26
C VAL A 118 18.16 3.35 -3.96
N ASP A 119 17.54 4.23 -3.18
CA ASP A 119 18.01 4.59 -1.86
C ASP A 119 17.42 3.63 -0.82
N ILE A 120 18.23 3.19 0.13
CA ILE A 120 17.80 2.26 1.18
C ILE A 120 17.75 3.02 2.50
N HIS A 121 16.57 3.06 3.11
CA HIS A 121 16.37 3.62 4.43
C HIS A 121 16.03 2.51 5.42
N ILE A 122 16.72 2.48 6.54
CA ILE A 122 16.44 1.55 7.62
C ILE A 122 15.71 2.31 8.72
N GLN A 123 14.57 1.79 9.16
CA GLN A 123 13.82 2.33 10.29
C GLN A 123 13.64 1.25 11.35
N VAL A 124 13.93 1.60 12.60
CA VAL A 124 13.82 0.68 13.72
C VAL A 124 12.71 1.17 14.64
N TYR A 125 11.78 0.28 14.95
CA TYR A 125 10.72 0.50 15.91
C TYR A 125 10.87 -0.54 17.01
N SER A 126 11.05 -0.13 18.26
CA SER A 126 11.30 -1.07 19.34
C SER A 126 10.58 -0.64 20.61
N SER A 127 10.17 -1.61 21.43
CA SER A 127 9.62 -1.33 22.77
C SER A 127 10.70 -0.94 23.77
N VAL A 128 11.97 -1.22 23.46
CA VAL A 128 13.13 -0.87 24.28
C VAL A 128 14.18 -0.16 23.42
N PRO A 129 14.90 0.85 23.95
CA PRO A 129 16.02 1.45 23.23
C PRO A 129 17.07 0.39 22.91
N HIS A 130 17.58 0.39 21.68
CA HIS A 130 18.69 -0.49 21.32
C HIS A 130 20.02 0.08 21.81
N SER A 131 20.90 -0.81 22.27
CA SER A 131 22.28 -0.44 22.61
C SER A 131 23.18 -0.25 21.39
N GLU A 132 22.77 -0.71 20.21
CA GLU A 132 23.48 -0.61 18.93
C GLU A 132 22.60 0.06 17.86
N ASP A 133 23.24 0.81 16.94
CA ASP A 133 22.54 1.42 15.81
C ASP A 133 22.38 0.42 14.66
N VAL A 134 21.18 0.35 14.06
CA VAL A 134 20.94 -0.43 12.84
C VAL A 134 21.17 0.44 11.60
N THR A 135 22.41 0.43 11.09
CA THR A 135 22.78 1.21 9.89
C THR A 135 23.02 0.36 8.65
N SER A 136 23.12 -0.96 8.80
CA SER A 136 23.41 -1.89 7.70
C SER A 136 22.87 -3.31 7.97
N PRO A 137 22.81 -4.18 6.94
CA PRO A 137 22.49 -5.60 7.13
C PRO A 137 23.38 -6.30 8.17
N GLU A 138 24.66 -5.93 8.30
CA GLU A 138 25.56 -6.50 9.31
C GLU A 138 25.20 -6.11 10.74
N SER A 139 24.74 -4.87 10.95
CA SER A 139 24.31 -4.42 12.27
C SER A 139 22.99 -5.08 12.72
N LEU A 140 22.22 -5.64 11.79
CA LEU A 140 20.95 -6.30 12.06
C LEU A 140 21.10 -7.46 13.04
N LEU A 141 22.03 -8.39 12.79
CA LEU A 141 22.24 -9.55 13.65
C LEU A 141 22.69 -9.14 15.04
N LYS A 142 23.61 -8.18 15.14
CA LYS A 142 24.08 -7.69 16.44
C LYS A 142 22.94 -7.13 17.28
N VAL A 143 22.01 -6.43 16.64
CA VAL A 143 20.84 -5.86 17.30
C VAL A 143 19.85 -6.95 17.70
N ILE A 144 19.68 -7.99 16.88
CA ILE A 144 18.87 -9.17 17.22
C ILE A 144 19.46 -9.93 18.41
N GLU A 145 20.77 -10.22 18.36
CA GLU A 145 21.50 -10.92 19.41
C GLU A 145 21.51 -10.17 20.74
N LYS A 146 21.55 -8.84 20.70
CA LYS A 146 21.52 -7.98 21.90
C LYS A 146 20.13 -7.66 22.41
N LEU A 147 19.07 -7.87 21.62
CA LEU A 147 17.71 -7.54 22.08
C LEU A 147 17.38 -8.18 23.44
N PRO A 148 17.68 -9.48 23.70
CA PRO A 148 17.39 -10.07 25.00
C PRO A 148 18.06 -9.33 26.17
N GLU A 149 19.28 -8.81 25.97
CA GLU A 149 19.98 -7.99 26.96
C GLU A 149 19.33 -6.62 27.11
N ASP A 150 18.96 -5.98 26.00
CA ASP A 150 18.28 -4.67 25.97
C ASP A 150 16.89 -4.72 26.63
N VAL A 151 16.20 -5.87 26.57
CA VAL A 151 14.90 -6.12 27.21
C VAL A 151 15.04 -6.32 28.73
N GLY A 152 16.13 -6.93 29.17
CA GLY A 152 16.38 -7.26 30.57
C GLY A 152 15.48 -8.39 31.10
N GLU A 153 15.46 -8.57 32.42
CA GLU A 153 14.82 -9.74 33.06
C GLU A 153 13.31 -9.84 32.86
N VAL A 154 12.62 -8.71 32.64
CA VAL A 154 11.14 -8.66 32.57
C VAL A 154 10.67 -7.98 31.29
N GLY A 155 11.32 -6.90 30.84
CA GLY A 155 10.85 -6.12 29.69
C GLY A 155 9.62 -5.24 29.96
N GLN A 156 8.91 -4.90 28.90
CA GLN A 156 7.69 -4.08 28.87
C GLN A 156 6.44 -4.96 28.65
N PRO A 157 5.24 -4.52 29.07
CA PRO A 157 3.99 -5.21 28.71
C PRO A 157 3.81 -5.29 27.19
N LEU A 158 3.72 -6.51 26.66
CA LEU A 158 3.51 -6.77 25.23
C LEU A 158 2.05 -7.11 24.93
N PHE A 159 1.51 -8.06 25.68
CA PHE A 159 0.16 -8.56 25.51
C PHE A 159 -0.59 -8.51 26.83
N VAL A 160 -1.87 -8.17 26.76
CA VAL A 160 -2.76 -8.12 27.90
C VAL A 160 -4.00 -8.94 27.57
N GLU A 161 -4.23 -10.01 28.32
CA GLU A 161 -5.50 -10.72 28.24
C GLU A 161 -6.52 -10.04 29.14
N LEU A 162 -7.60 -9.58 28.52
CA LEU A 162 -8.72 -8.95 29.21
C LEU A 162 -9.88 -9.93 29.31
N LYS A 163 -10.36 -10.19 30.54
CA LYS A 163 -11.56 -11.02 30.77
C LYS A 163 -12.75 -10.13 31.18
N PRO A 164 -13.96 -10.42 30.67
CA PRO A 164 -15.10 -9.55 30.90
C PRO A 164 -15.58 -9.62 32.36
N LEU A 165 -15.78 -8.46 32.97
CA LEU A 165 -16.29 -8.33 34.35
C LEU A 165 -17.70 -8.92 34.51
N ASN A 166 -18.50 -8.91 33.44
CA ASN A 166 -19.85 -9.49 33.43
C ASN A 166 -19.86 -11.00 33.76
N LYS A 167 -18.76 -11.74 33.48
CA LYS A 167 -18.64 -13.15 33.88
C LYS A 167 -18.51 -13.33 35.39
N LEU A 168 -17.97 -12.33 36.09
CA LEU A 168 -17.82 -12.33 37.54
C LEU A 168 -19.05 -11.74 38.24
N ASN A 169 -19.68 -10.73 37.64
CA ASN A 169 -20.88 -10.09 38.17
C ASN A 169 -21.76 -9.51 37.06
N SER A 170 -23.02 -9.93 36.99
CA SER A 170 -23.96 -9.54 35.93
C SER A 170 -24.32 -8.05 35.89
N ASN A 171 -23.96 -7.27 36.91
CA ASN A 171 -24.18 -5.82 36.96
C ASN A 171 -23.26 -5.03 36.01
N TYR A 172 -22.21 -5.64 35.46
CA TYR A 172 -21.32 -5.00 34.49
C TYR A 172 -21.78 -5.22 33.05
N PRO A 173 -21.41 -4.36 32.08
CA PRO A 173 -21.81 -4.49 30.68
C PRO A 173 -21.36 -5.82 30.06
N LYS A 174 -22.25 -6.43 29.27
CA LYS A 174 -21.94 -7.63 28.50
C LYS A 174 -21.33 -7.25 27.15
N ALA A 175 -20.08 -7.63 26.91
CA ALA A 175 -19.48 -7.56 25.59
C ALA A 175 -20.21 -8.53 24.64
N LYS A 176 -20.51 -8.07 23.42
CA LYS A 176 -21.02 -8.92 22.34
C LYS A 176 -20.11 -8.74 21.14
N ALA A 177 -19.61 -9.85 20.59
CA ALA A 177 -18.93 -9.80 19.30
C ALA A 177 -19.93 -9.29 18.25
N ASP A 178 -19.50 -8.33 17.45
CA ASP A 178 -20.27 -7.76 16.35
C ASP A 178 -19.47 -7.97 15.06
N HIS A 179 -19.64 -9.15 14.46
CA HIS A 179 -18.96 -9.54 13.23
C HIS A 179 -19.38 -8.67 12.04
N GLU A 180 -20.57 -8.07 12.06
CA GLU A 180 -20.98 -7.14 11.00
C GLU A 180 -20.16 -5.85 11.09
N SER A 181 -20.06 -5.25 12.28
CA SER A 181 -19.20 -4.09 12.51
C SER A 181 -17.74 -4.37 12.16
N GLU A 182 -17.23 -5.57 12.45
CA GLU A 182 -15.86 -5.96 12.07
C GLU A 182 -15.66 -5.95 10.54
N ARG A 183 -16.57 -6.58 9.78
CA ARG A 183 -16.51 -6.58 8.31
C ARG A 183 -16.56 -5.16 7.74
N PHE A 184 -17.40 -4.32 8.33
CA PHE A 184 -17.55 -2.92 7.96
C PHE A 184 -16.27 -2.11 8.24
N MET A 185 -15.61 -2.34 9.38
CA MET A 185 -14.35 -1.65 9.69
C MET A 185 -13.23 -2.01 8.70
N ILE A 186 -13.18 -3.24 8.18
CA ILE A 186 -12.21 -3.64 7.14
C ILE A 186 -12.44 -2.82 5.86
N GLU A 187 -13.69 -2.73 5.39
CA GLU A 187 -14.03 -1.94 4.19
C GLU A 187 -13.70 -0.45 4.37
N LEU A 188 -13.93 0.12 5.56
CA LEU A 188 -13.54 1.49 5.86
C LEU A 188 -12.04 1.71 5.89
N ASP A 189 -11.25 0.73 6.33
CA ASP A 189 -9.80 0.85 6.42
C ASP A 189 -9.17 1.03 5.03
N GLU A 190 -9.59 0.21 4.06
CA GLU A 190 -9.16 0.32 2.66
C GLU A 190 -9.51 1.69 2.06
N MET A 191 -10.75 2.16 2.27
CA MET A 191 -11.19 3.48 1.81
C MET A 191 -10.46 4.61 2.55
N PHE A 192 -10.12 4.43 3.82
CA PHE A 192 -9.41 5.43 4.62
C PHE A 192 -7.98 5.61 4.13
N ASP A 193 -7.30 4.50 3.84
CA ASP A 193 -5.94 4.51 3.31
C ASP A 193 -5.88 5.16 1.93
N ASP A 194 -6.84 4.88 1.04
CA ASP A 194 -6.98 5.57 -0.25
C ASP A 194 -7.12 7.10 -0.07
N LEU A 195 -8.01 7.54 0.82
CA LEU A 195 -8.19 8.97 1.13
C LEU A 195 -6.92 9.62 1.69
N ARG A 196 -6.19 8.92 2.57
CA ARG A 196 -4.93 9.41 3.14
C ARG A 196 -3.84 9.51 2.10
N PHE A 197 -3.73 8.52 1.21
CA PHE A 197 -2.80 8.55 0.10
C PHE A 197 -3.09 9.74 -0.81
N ALA A 198 -4.33 9.90 -1.26
CA ALA A 198 -4.74 11.00 -2.12
C ALA A 198 -4.50 12.36 -1.47
N LYS A 199 -4.88 12.54 -0.20
CA LYS A 199 -4.66 13.78 0.56
C LYS A 199 -3.19 14.15 0.65
N ASN A 200 -2.35 13.19 1.02
CA ASN A 200 -0.92 13.43 1.18
C ASN A 200 -0.25 13.69 -0.17
N GLY A 201 -0.64 12.94 -1.20
CA GLY A 201 -0.21 13.14 -2.59
C GLY A 201 -0.55 14.54 -3.09
N LEU A 202 -1.82 14.95 -2.99
CA LEU A 202 -2.28 16.28 -3.36
C LEU A 202 -1.54 17.39 -2.61
N ARG A 203 -1.41 17.28 -1.28
CA ARG A 203 -0.71 18.30 -0.48
C ARG A 203 0.76 18.42 -0.87
N LYS A 204 1.44 17.28 -1.01
CA LYS A 204 2.85 17.25 -1.40
C LYS A 204 3.02 17.85 -2.80
N TRP A 205 2.19 17.42 -3.75
CA TRP A 205 2.20 17.95 -5.10
C TRP A 205 1.98 19.46 -5.14
N MET A 206 0.98 19.98 -4.43
CA MET A 206 0.71 21.42 -4.35
C MET A 206 1.83 22.23 -3.68
N MET A 207 2.66 21.60 -2.84
CA MET A 207 3.82 22.26 -2.23
C MET A 207 5.07 22.24 -3.11
N GLU A 208 5.19 21.24 -3.98
CA GLU A 208 6.39 20.99 -4.79
C GLU A 208 6.24 21.46 -6.24
N THR A 209 5.01 21.59 -6.74
CA THR A 209 4.73 22.00 -8.11
C THR A 209 5.20 23.42 -8.39
N THR A 210 5.71 23.61 -9.61
CA THR A 210 6.03 24.93 -10.19
C THR A 210 5.04 25.34 -11.26
N ALA A 211 4.01 24.53 -11.52
CA ALA A 211 2.97 24.84 -12.49
C ALA A 211 2.09 25.99 -11.96
N GLU A 212 1.75 26.91 -12.85
CA GLU A 212 0.73 27.91 -12.58
C GLU A 212 -0.63 27.32 -12.89
N PHE A 213 -1.55 27.35 -11.93
CA PHE A 213 -2.90 26.85 -12.10
C PHE A 213 -3.85 28.01 -12.41
N THR A 214 -4.81 27.75 -13.29
CA THR A 214 -5.96 28.63 -13.49
C THR A 214 -6.90 28.57 -12.27
N GLU A 215 -7.75 29.59 -12.10
CA GLU A 215 -8.73 29.62 -11.01
C GLU A 215 -9.68 28.40 -11.05
N GLU A 216 -9.99 27.89 -12.25
CA GLU A 216 -10.84 26.70 -12.44
C GLU A 216 -10.13 25.42 -11.98
N GLU A 217 -8.83 25.29 -12.25
CA GLU A 217 -8.00 24.17 -11.83
C GLU A 217 -7.78 24.18 -10.31
N GLU A 218 -7.50 25.34 -9.72
CA GLU A 218 -7.38 25.50 -8.27
C GLU A 218 -8.70 25.15 -7.56
N LYS A 219 -9.85 25.56 -8.12
CA LYS A 219 -11.17 25.17 -7.61
C LYS A 219 -11.37 23.66 -7.70
N LYS A 220 -10.94 23.00 -8.78
CA LYS A 220 -11.02 21.54 -8.93
C LYS A 220 -10.18 20.82 -7.86
N ILE A 221 -8.94 21.25 -7.65
CA ILE A 221 -8.05 20.71 -6.61
C ILE A 221 -8.65 20.91 -5.22
N THR A 222 -9.13 22.12 -4.92
CA THR A 222 -9.72 22.48 -3.62
C THR A 222 -10.98 21.66 -3.34
N LYS A 223 -11.85 21.50 -4.34
CA LYS A 223 -13.06 20.67 -4.23
C LYS A 223 -12.72 19.23 -3.84
N ILE A 224 -11.69 18.63 -4.46
CA ILE A 224 -11.25 17.26 -4.14
C ILE A 224 -10.69 17.21 -2.72
N LEU A 225 -9.79 18.13 -2.36
CA LEU A 225 -9.19 18.18 -1.03
C LEU A 225 -10.24 18.35 0.09
N ASP A 226 -11.21 19.24 -0.11
CA ASP A 226 -12.30 19.48 0.83
C ASP A 226 -13.15 18.23 1.01
N HIS A 227 -13.48 17.54 -0.07
CA HIS A 227 -14.26 16.32 0.01
C HIS A 227 -13.49 15.20 0.71
N VAL A 228 -12.21 15.00 0.37
CA VAL A 228 -11.33 14.04 1.05
C VAL A 228 -11.26 14.33 2.56
N ASN A 229 -11.12 15.59 2.96
CA ASN A 229 -11.11 15.97 4.38
C ASN A 229 -12.44 15.66 5.08
N GLN A 230 -13.57 15.89 4.40
CA GLN A 230 -14.88 15.57 4.96
C GLN A 230 -15.10 14.07 5.10
N CYS A 231 -14.64 13.25 4.15
CA CYS A 231 -14.66 11.79 4.27
C CYS A 231 -13.80 11.32 5.46
N ILE A 232 -12.55 11.77 5.55
CA ILE A 232 -11.62 11.44 6.65
C ILE A 232 -12.24 11.81 8.00
N HIS A 233 -12.86 12.99 8.12
CA HIS A 233 -13.51 13.40 9.37
C HIS A 233 -14.65 12.45 9.77
N LEU A 234 -15.48 12.04 8.79
CA LEU A 234 -16.57 11.09 9.04
C LEU A 234 -16.04 9.71 9.44
N PHE A 235 -14.94 9.26 8.85
CA PHE A 235 -14.32 7.99 9.17
C PHE A 235 -13.71 8.01 10.58
N HIS A 236 -13.07 9.10 10.98
CA HIS A 236 -12.64 9.29 12.37
C HIS A 236 -13.80 9.28 13.36
N LYS A 237 -14.94 9.88 13.00
CA LYS A 237 -16.15 9.82 13.82
C LYS A 237 -16.65 8.38 13.98
N ILE A 238 -16.73 7.61 12.90
CA ILE A 238 -17.12 6.20 12.93
C ILE A 238 -16.17 5.38 13.81
N ALA A 239 -14.86 5.52 13.59
CA ALA A 239 -13.85 4.81 14.37
C ALA A 239 -13.94 5.15 15.88
N GLY A 240 -14.25 6.41 16.22
CA GLY A 240 -14.47 6.84 17.61
C GLY A 240 -15.76 6.31 18.25
N GLU A 241 -16.77 5.95 17.45
CA GLU A 241 -18.03 5.38 17.93
C GLU A 241 -18.05 3.84 17.91
N ALA A 242 -17.13 3.21 17.18
CA ALA A 242 -17.03 1.76 17.07
C ALA A 242 -16.76 1.12 18.44
N SER A 243 -17.64 0.21 18.85
CA SER A 243 -17.59 -0.41 20.17
C SER A 243 -18.19 -1.81 20.18
N ILE A 244 -17.56 -2.75 20.88
CA ILE A 244 -18.12 -4.09 21.12
C ILE A 244 -19.31 -4.10 22.12
N TYR A 245 -19.64 -2.94 22.70
CA TYR A 245 -20.75 -2.78 23.65
C TYR A 245 -21.96 -2.10 23.04
N LYS A 246 -21.75 -1.35 21.95
CA LYS A 246 -22.78 -0.58 21.27
C LYS A 246 -22.68 -0.90 19.78
N PRO A 247 -23.71 -1.52 19.19
CA PRO A 247 -23.75 -1.74 17.75
C PRO A 247 -23.47 -0.43 17.02
N LEU A 248 -22.64 -0.50 15.98
CA LEU A 248 -22.35 0.66 15.17
C LEU A 248 -23.63 1.14 14.47
N ASP A 249 -23.79 2.45 14.32
CA ASP A 249 -24.91 2.99 13.52
C ASP A 249 -24.69 2.66 12.04
N GLN A 250 -25.42 1.65 11.54
CA GLN A 250 -25.36 1.24 10.15
C GLN A 250 -25.68 2.40 9.18
N ASN A 251 -26.52 3.36 9.58
CA ASN A 251 -26.80 4.53 8.73
C ASN A 251 -25.59 5.45 8.61
N LEU A 252 -24.85 5.63 9.70
CA LEU A 252 -23.61 6.42 9.71
C LEU A 252 -22.58 5.75 8.78
N PHE A 253 -22.41 4.44 8.89
CA PHE A 253 -21.54 3.66 8.02
C PHE A 253 -21.91 3.78 6.54
N GLN A 254 -23.17 3.50 6.20
CA GLN A 254 -23.67 3.61 4.83
C GLN A 254 -23.61 5.05 4.31
N SER A 255 -23.68 6.05 5.20
CA SER A 255 -23.49 7.45 4.81
C SER A 255 -22.03 7.73 4.45
N ALA A 256 -21.07 7.11 5.13
CA ALA A 256 -19.64 7.27 4.87
C ALA A 256 -19.23 6.63 3.55
N ILE A 257 -19.66 5.39 3.28
CA ILE A 257 -19.44 4.73 1.98
C ILE A 257 -20.07 5.56 0.86
N ARG A 258 -21.33 5.96 1.01
CA ARG A 258 -22.00 6.80 0.00
C ARG A 258 -21.29 8.12 -0.21
N LYS A 259 -20.75 8.72 0.84
CA LYS A 259 -19.99 9.98 0.75
C LYS A 259 -18.68 9.77 0.01
N TYR A 260 -17.94 8.71 0.32
CA TYR A 260 -16.72 8.31 -0.40
C TYR A 260 -17.01 8.08 -1.89
N ASN A 261 -17.94 7.17 -2.22
CA ASN A 261 -18.28 6.79 -3.60
C ASN A 261 -18.81 7.96 -4.45
N ARG A 262 -19.54 8.91 -3.85
CA ARG A 262 -20.06 10.08 -4.57
C ARG A 262 -18.99 11.09 -4.98
N GLY A 263 -17.82 11.05 -4.34
CA GLY A 263 -16.73 11.97 -4.68
C GLY A 263 -15.70 11.43 -5.64
N VAL A 264 -15.74 10.12 -5.91
CA VAL A 264 -14.97 9.54 -6.99
C VAL A 264 -15.71 9.88 -8.28
N GLU A 265 -15.13 10.77 -9.08
CA GLU A 265 -15.71 11.27 -10.34
C GLU A 265 -14.97 10.66 -11.54
N GLY A 266 -15.66 10.56 -12.69
CA GLY A 266 -15.06 10.10 -13.94
C GLY A 266 -14.83 8.58 -14.00
N GLU A 267 -13.70 8.18 -14.59
CA GLU A 267 -13.28 6.77 -14.71
C GLU A 267 -12.31 6.33 -13.61
N ALA A 268 -12.13 7.16 -12.57
CA ALA A 268 -11.34 6.76 -11.42
C ALA A 268 -12.11 5.72 -10.59
N ASP A 269 -11.41 4.68 -10.16
CA ASP A 269 -11.92 3.68 -9.21
C ASP A 269 -11.70 4.12 -7.75
N SER A 270 -10.82 5.11 -7.52
CA SER A 270 -10.44 5.59 -6.18
C SER A 270 -9.97 7.05 -6.16
N TYR A 271 -9.85 7.66 -4.98
CA TYR A 271 -9.28 9.00 -4.86
C TYR A 271 -7.79 9.02 -5.18
N SER A 272 -7.05 7.95 -4.89
CA SER A 272 -5.66 7.84 -5.29
C SER A 272 -5.50 7.92 -6.80
N GLN A 273 -6.33 7.19 -7.55
CA GLN A 273 -6.32 7.24 -9.01
C GLN A 273 -6.79 8.60 -9.52
N MET A 274 -7.85 9.18 -8.93
CA MET A 274 -8.35 10.50 -9.30
C MET A 274 -7.31 11.60 -9.08
N TYR A 275 -6.54 11.54 -7.99
CA TYR A 275 -5.41 12.42 -7.75
C TYR A 275 -4.33 12.27 -8.84
N LEU A 276 -3.94 11.04 -9.16
CA LEU A 276 -2.91 10.79 -10.18
C LEU A 276 -3.36 11.27 -11.57
N GLN A 277 -4.62 11.02 -11.93
CA GLN A 277 -5.22 11.51 -13.17
C GLN A 277 -5.26 13.04 -13.21
N LEU A 278 -5.65 13.69 -12.11
CA LEU A 278 -5.65 15.14 -12.01
C LEU A 278 -4.24 15.71 -12.19
N LYS A 279 -3.23 15.11 -11.55
CA LYS A 279 -1.83 15.51 -11.75
C LYS A 279 -1.44 15.37 -13.22
N GLU A 280 -1.82 14.28 -13.87
CA GLU A 280 -1.56 14.07 -15.30
C GLU A 280 -2.35 15.03 -16.21
N ASP A 281 -3.51 15.53 -15.80
CA ASP A 281 -4.23 16.53 -16.59
C ASP A 281 -3.55 17.89 -16.51
N LEU A 282 -3.06 18.27 -15.32
CA LEU A 282 -2.60 19.63 -15.06
C LEU A 282 -1.08 19.83 -15.29
N GLU A 283 -0.28 18.77 -15.27
CA GLU A 283 1.18 18.86 -15.49
C GLU A 283 1.66 18.04 -16.70
N PRO A 284 1.32 18.41 -17.94
CA PRO A 284 1.66 17.65 -19.16
C PRO A 284 3.16 17.42 -19.38
N ASN A 285 4.01 18.20 -18.71
CA ASN A 285 5.44 18.19 -18.90
C ASN A 285 6.07 16.84 -18.53
N CYS A 286 6.55 16.15 -19.56
CA CYS A 286 7.39 14.97 -19.44
C CYS A 286 8.73 15.23 -20.11
N VAL A 287 9.76 14.52 -19.68
CA VAL A 287 11.03 14.44 -20.40
C VAL A 287 10.79 13.75 -21.74
N ASP A 288 11.59 14.09 -22.76
CA ASP A 288 11.59 13.42 -24.07
C ASP A 288 12.26 12.04 -24.00
N ASP A 289 11.73 11.19 -23.12
CA ASP A 289 12.20 9.84 -22.90
C ASP A 289 11.04 8.95 -22.41
N PHE A 290 11.21 7.64 -22.58
CA PHE A 290 10.23 6.63 -22.23
C PHE A 290 10.78 5.66 -21.19
N VAL A 291 9.90 5.15 -20.34
CA VAL A 291 10.20 4.03 -19.45
C VAL A 291 10.27 2.71 -20.23
N HIS A 292 10.66 1.65 -19.54
CA HIS A 292 10.76 0.32 -20.11
C HIS A 292 9.40 -0.20 -20.65
N LYS A 293 9.48 -1.17 -21.56
CA LYS A 293 8.30 -1.79 -22.18
C LYS A 293 7.47 -2.55 -21.14
N ILE A 294 6.18 -2.25 -21.05
CA ILE A 294 5.21 -2.96 -20.21
C ILE A 294 4.31 -3.80 -21.11
N LYS A 295 4.09 -5.08 -20.82
CA LYS A 295 3.25 -5.92 -21.67
C LYS A 295 1.76 -5.63 -21.43
N GLY A 296 1.03 -5.23 -22.45
CA GLY A 296 -0.41 -4.96 -22.35
C GLY A 296 -0.88 -3.79 -23.23
N VAL A 297 -2.11 -3.36 -23.00
CA VAL A 297 -2.76 -2.20 -23.62
C VAL A 297 -3.44 -1.40 -22.51
N LEU A 298 -3.44 -0.08 -22.58
CA LEU A 298 -4.17 0.75 -21.62
C LEU A 298 -5.66 0.74 -21.96
N GLU A 299 -6.49 0.40 -20.98
CA GLU A 299 -7.94 0.57 -20.99
C GLU A 299 -8.22 2.06 -20.70
N VAL A 300 -8.56 2.79 -21.75
CA VAL A 300 -8.83 4.24 -21.74
C VAL A 300 -10.00 4.55 -22.67
N THR A 301 -10.60 5.71 -22.48
CA THR A 301 -11.63 6.25 -23.38
C THR A 301 -11.12 6.49 -24.80
N HIS A 302 -12.06 6.74 -25.72
CA HIS A 302 -11.71 7.10 -27.09
C HIS A 302 -11.01 8.45 -27.18
N ASP A 303 -11.33 9.41 -26.32
CA ASP A 303 -10.72 10.74 -26.27
C ASP A 303 -9.35 10.77 -25.58
N GLU A 304 -9.05 9.77 -24.75
CA GLU A 304 -7.72 9.61 -24.13
C GLU A 304 -6.74 8.81 -24.99
N SER A 305 -7.12 8.48 -26.23
CA SER A 305 -6.21 7.80 -27.14
C SER A 305 -6.37 8.14 -28.61
N VAL A 306 -5.24 8.25 -29.30
CA VAL A 306 -5.17 8.49 -30.74
C VAL A 306 -4.58 7.26 -31.42
N ASP A 307 -5.35 6.64 -32.32
CA ASP A 307 -4.83 5.56 -33.17
C ASP A 307 -4.01 6.16 -34.32
N ALA A 308 -2.68 6.14 -34.17
CA ALA A 308 -1.76 6.58 -35.20
C ALA A 308 -1.60 5.52 -36.33
N GLY A 309 -2.20 4.34 -36.16
CA GLY A 309 -2.21 3.27 -37.15
C GLY A 309 -0.82 2.68 -37.39
N ARG A 310 -0.52 2.36 -38.66
CA ARG A 310 0.74 1.73 -39.05
C ARG A 310 1.84 2.78 -39.23
N VAL A 311 2.89 2.68 -38.41
CA VAL A 311 4.10 3.50 -38.54
C VAL A 311 5.20 2.74 -39.30
N LYS A 312 5.87 3.41 -40.25
CA LYS A 312 6.90 2.82 -41.13
C LYS A 312 8.24 2.66 -40.42
N GLY A 313 8.62 3.63 -39.58
CA GLY A 313 9.84 3.66 -38.76
C GLY A 313 9.75 2.87 -37.45
N GLY A 314 8.68 2.11 -37.24
CA GLY A 314 8.51 1.26 -36.05
C GLY A 314 8.36 2.07 -34.77
N LEU A 315 8.92 1.57 -33.67
CA LEU A 315 8.77 2.17 -32.35
C LEU A 315 9.27 3.63 -32.29
N GLU A 316 10.39 3.93 -32.94
CA GLU A 316 10.99 5.27 -32.91
C GLU A 316 10.14 6.32 -33.60
N GLU A 317 9.43 5.95 -34.68
CA GLU A 317 8.44 6.85 -35.29
C GLU A 317 7.22 7.06 -34.37
N CYS A 318 6.77 6.00 -33.68
CA CYS A 318 5.67 6.11 -32.70
C CYS A 318 6.03 7.04 -31.52
N LYS A 319 7.27 6.93 -31.00
CA LYS A 319 7.80 7.84 -29.98
C LYS A 319 7.83 9.29 -30.48
N LYS A 320 8.27 9.51 -31.71
CA LYS A 320 8.28 10.85 -32.32
C LYS A 320 6.88 11.46 -32.41
N ILE A 321 5.88 10.68 -32.84
CA ILE A 321 4.48 11.14 -32.88
C ILE A 321 4.00 11.54 -31.48
N CYS A 322 4.35 10.76 -30.45
CA CYS A 322 4.03 11.10 -29.07
C CYS A 322 4.71 12.40 -28.60
N PHE A 323 5.97 12.66 -28.97
CA PHE A 323 6.64 13.91 -28.62
C PHE A 323 6.01 15.15 -29.29
N GLU A 324 5.39 14.97 -30.45
CA GLU A 324 4.65 16.03 -31.15
C GLU A 324 3.25 16.27 -30.53
N GLU A 325 2.72 15.34 -29.74
CA GLU A 325 1.44 15.43 -29.04
C GLU A 325 1.66 15.95 -27.59
N PRO A 326 1.28 17.20 -27.28
CA PRO A 326 1.57 17.80 -25.97
C PRO A 326 1.00 17.03 -24.79
N LYS A 327 -0.12 16.32 -24.97
CA LYS A 327 -0.77 15.53 -23.92
C LYS A 327 -0.31 14.08 -23.88
N CYS A 328 0.62 13.66 -24.73
CA CYS A 328 1.04 12.27 -24.75
C CYS A 328 1.71 11.89 -23.43
N ARG A 329 1.21 10.82 -22.80
CA ARG A 329 1.75 10.23 -21.57
C ARG A 329 2.29 8.83 -21.78
N ALA A 330 1.79 8.10 -22.76
CA ALA A 330 2.30 6.79 -23.10
C ALA A 330 2.07 6.47 -24.57
N ILE A 331 2.79 5.47 -25.09
CA ILE A 331 2.51 4.86 -26.38
C ILE A 331 2.20 3.38 -26.21
N GLY A 332 1.24 2.90 -26.99
CA GLY A 332 0.99 1.49 -27.22
C GLY A 332 1.57 1.09 -28.56
N PHE A 333 2.50 0.13 -28.56
CA PHE A 333 3.14 -0.34 -29.78
C PHE A 333 3.00 -1.86 -29.91
N ALA A 334 2.55 -2.31 -31.08
CA ALA A 334 2.55 -3.72 -31.46
C ALA A 334 3.38 -3.95 -32.71
N GLU A 335 4.46 -4.72 -32.57
CA GLU A 335 5.31 -5.14 -33.68
C GLU A 335 4.54 -6.05 -34.65
N ASN A 336 3.78 -7.00 -34.11
CA ASN A 336 2.92 -7.92 -34.84
C ASN A 336 1.64 -8.16 -34.06
N LEU A 337 0.51 -7.81 -34.66
CA LEU A 337 -0.81 -7.96 -34.10
C LEU A 337 -1.69 -8.79 -35.04
N LEU A 338 -2.12 -9.96 -34.59
CA LEU A 338 -3.15 -10.72 -35.27
C LEU A 338 -4.53 -10.17 -34.85
N VAL A 339 -5.22 -9.57 -35.81
CA VAL A 339 -6.60 -9.08 -35.64
C VAL A 339 -7.54 -9.83 -36.57
N ILE A 340 -8.72 -10.15 -36.07
CA ILE A 340 -9.81 -10.70 -36.88
C ILE A 340 -10.57 -9.51 -37.47
N VAL A 341 -10.60 -9.43 -38.79
CA VAL A 341 -11.30 -8.38 -39.53
C VAL A 341 -12.48 -9.01 -40.26
N GLY A 342 -13.66 -8.38 -40.17
CA GLY A 342 -14.82 -8.78 -40.96
C GLY A 342 -14.59 -8.45 -42.43
N ALA A 343 -14.60 -9.45 -43.30
CA ALA A 343 -14.57 -9.32 -44.75
C ALA A 343 -15.92 -9.77 -45.35
N PRO A 344 -16.27 -9.33 -46.58
CA PRO A 344 -17.51 -9.74 -47.24
C PRO A 344 -17.69 -11.27 -47.37
N THR A 345 -16.58 -12.02 -47.35
CA THR A 345 -16.54 -13.49 -47.46
C THR A 345 -16.38 -14.22 -46.13
N GLY A 346 -16.39 -13.52 -44.99
CA GLY A 346 -16.25 -14.11 -43.65
C GLY A 346 -15.22 -13.40 -42.77
N LEU A 347 -14.86 -14.02 -41.64
CA LEU A 347 -13.83 -13.51 -40.74
C LEU A 347 -12.43 -13.86 -41.27
N GLN A 348 -11.56 -12.87 -41.43
CA GLN A 348 -10.17 -13.07 -41.85
C GLN A 348 -9.20 -12.64 -40.75
N LEU A 349 -8.19 -13.46 -40.49
CA LEU A 349 -7.05 -13.13 -39.62
C LEU A 349 -6.04 -12.30 -40.43
N VAL A 350 -5.88 -11.03 -40.04
CA VAL A 350 -4.94 -10.11 -40.66
C VAL A 350 -3.81 -9.84 -39.66
N ASN A 351 -2.57 -10.01 -40.09
CA ASN A 351 -1.40 -9.60 -39.31
C ASN A 351 -1.09 -8.12 -39.58
N LYS A 352 -1.42 -7.26 -38.63
CA LYS A 352 -1.06 -5.85 -38.65
C LYS A 352 0.31 -5.66 -37.99
N LYS A 353 1.26 -5.08 -38.71
CA LYS A 353 2.61 -4.80 -38.21
C LYS A 353 2.76 -3.34 -37.79
N ASN A 354 3.63 -3.08 -36.82
CA ASN A 354 4.00 -1.74 -36.34
C ASN A 354 2.79 -0.84 -36.08
N GLN A 355 1.82 -1.34 -35.31
CA GLN A 355 0.67 -0.54 -34.91
C GLN A 355 1.06 0.37 -33.75
N CYS A 356 0.75 1.65 -33.86
CA CYS A 356 1.05 2.69 -32.89
C CYS A 356 -0.25 3.31 -32.39
N LYS A 357 -0.37 3.43 -31.07
CA LYS A 357 -1.45 4.12 -30.39
C LYS A 357 -0.82 5.11 -29.40
N ILE A 358 -1.29 6.34 -29.38
CA ILE A 358 -0.83 7.38 -28.46
C ILE A 358 -1.86 7.48 -27.35
N TYR A 359 -1.42 7.56 -26.10
CA TYR A 359 -2.27 7.67 -24.92
C TYR A 359 -2.00 8.98 -24.19
N THR A 360 -3.06 9.62 -23.71
CA THR A 360 -2.95 10.78 -22.80
C THR A 360 -2.94 10.38 -21.32
N ARG A 361 -2.91 9.07 -21.05
CA ARG A 361 -2.79 8.46 -19.72
C ARG A 361 -1.55 7.58 -19.65
N SER A 362 -0.93 7.51 -18.48
CA SER A 362 0.11 6.52 -18.20
C SER A 362 -0.46 5.22 -17.65
N SER A 363 0.39 4.20 -17.53
CA SER A 363 0.06 2.96 -16.84
C SER A 363 -0.22 3.13 -15.33
N ARG A 364 0.06 4.31 -14.75
CA ARG A 364 -0.24 4.62 -13.34
C ARG A 364 -1.68 5.06 -13.13
N THR A 365 -2.31 5.60 -14.17
CA THR A 365 -3.64 6.22 -14.11
C THR A 365 -4.70 5.47 -14.91
N ALA A 366 -4.26 4.56 -15.78
CA ALA A 366 -5.12 3.72 -16.60
C ALA A 366 -4.82 2.24 -16.35
N LYS A 367 -5.87 1.42 -16.41
CA LYS A 367 -5.75 -0.01 -16.18
C LYS A 367 -5.08 -0.71 -17.35
N ILE A 368 -4.18 -1.64 -17.05
CA ILE A 368 -3.52 -2.45 -18.08
C ILE A 368 -4.34 -3.70 -18.35
N ILE A 369 -4.77 -3.87 -19.59
CA ILE A 369 -5.45 -5.08 -20.05
C ILE A 369 -4.51 -5.93 -20.92
N SER A 370 -4.55 -7.24 -20.70
CA SER A 370 -3.91 -8.21 -21.59
C SER A 370 -4.89 -8.56 -22.71
N PRO A 371 -4.66 -8.14 -23.96
CA PRO A 371 -5.58 -8.45 -25.06
C PRO A 371 -5.67 -9.98 -25.25
N LYS A 372 -6.90 -10.50 -25.43
CA LYS A 372 -7.20 -11.94 -25.56
C LYS A 372 -6.70 -12.57 -26.89
N GLY A 373 -5.64 -12.06 -27.51
CA GLY A 373 -5.14 -12.48 -28.82
C GLY A 373 -3.67 -12.90 -28.83
N ARG A 374 -3.25 -13.60 -29.89
CA ARG A 374 -1.83 -13.89 -30.16
C ARG A 374 -1.17 -12.63 -30.74
N GLY A 375 -0.53 -11.84 -29.89
CA GLY A 375 0.22 -10.65 -30.27
C GLY A 375 0.95 -10.05 -29.08
N SER A 376 2.07 -9.38 -29.34
CA SER A 376 2.85 -8.69 -28.31
C SER A 376 2.55 -7.20 -28.40
N PHE A 377 1.59 -6.74 -27.59
CA PHE A 377 1.38 -5.32 -27.35
C PHE A 377 2.20 -4.88 -26.16
N PHE A 378 2.88 -3.75 -26.32
CA PHE A 378 3.67 -3.13 -25.27
C PHE A 378 3.25 -1.68 -25.08
N ILE A 379 3.24 -1.25 -23.83
CA ILE A 379 3.08 0.14 -23.40
C ILE A 379 4.46 0.68 -23.06
N TYR A 380 4.70 1.94 -23.39
CA TYR A 380 5.87 2.70 -22.98
C TYR A 380 5.35 4.02 -22.43
N ASP A 381 5.40 4.22 -21.11
CA ASP A 381 5.07 5.52 -20.52
C ASP A 381 6.20 6.52 -20.78
N ARG A 382 5.86 7.79 -20.92
CA ARG A 382 6.86 8.87 -20.87
C ARG A 382 7.41 9.02 -19.46
N LYS A 383 8.66 9.45 -19.35
CA LYS A 383 9.24 9.84 -18.07
C LYS A 383 8.71 11.21 -17.68
N CYS A 384 7.80 11.26 -16.71
CA CYS A 384 7.21 12.49 -16.19
C CYS A 384 7.54 12.62 -14.69
N ASN A 385 7.72 13.85 -14.21
CA ASN A 385 8.15 14.15 -12.83
C ASN A 385 7.05 13.95 -11.78
#